data_AF-A0A955D6T7-F1
#
_entry.id   AF-A0A955D6T7-F1
#
_cell.length_a   1.000
_cell.length_b   1.000
_cell.length_c   1.000
_cell.angle_alpha   90.00
_cell.angle_beta   90.00
_cell.angle_gamma   90.00
#
_symmetry.space_group_name_H-M   'P 1'
#
loop_
_entity.id
_entity.type
_entity.pdbx_description
1 polymer ?
#
loop_
_entity_poly.entity_id
_entity_poly.type
_entity_poly.pdbx_seq_one_letter_code
_entity_poly.pdbx_strand_id
1 'polypeptide(L)'
;MAPRTWTVGDEVRHAGRPEWGIGKVAKADGATHNGVACQRLTVKFDRAGLKTLSTAFASLESAGAVQAVRSQLSATETESDAGDVFAGASESIADVLSTLPEPATDPFRTLEARLKATLGLYRFQPTGGSLLDWAAMQTGLADPLSKCNRHELEAHFQRFRVRLDAHLVTLVREAAKKDPAMLDRLKGEAPSQARSALDRLNARR
;
A
#
# COMPACT_ATOMS: atom_id res chain seq x y z
N MET A 1 -16.20 -8.16 13.59
CA MET A 1 -14.93 -8.93 13.67
C MET A 1 -14.26 -8.58 14.98
N ALA A 2 -13.89 -9.57 15.80
CA ALA A 2 -13.19 -9.31 17.05
C ALA A 2 -11.84 -8.63 16.76
N PRO A 3 -11.43 -7.63 17.55
CA PRO A 3 -10.14 -6.97 17.38
C PRO A 3 -9.03 -8.01 17.61
N ARG A 4 -8.21 -8.23 16.57
CA ARG A 4 -7.06 -9.13 16.66
C ARG A 4 -6.15 -8.63 17.78
N THR A 5 -5.86 -9.51 18.73
CA THR A 5 -4.97 -9.21 19.86
C THR A 5 -3.55 -9.51 19.43
N TRP A 6 -2.68 -8.51 19.52
CA TRP A 6 -1.26 -8.57 19.18
C TRP A 6 -0.41 -8.80 20.42
N THR A 7 0.65 -9.58 20.28
CA THR A 7 1.62 -9.90 21.33
C THR A 7 2.97 -9.25 21.08
N VAL A 8 3.77 -9.08 22.15
CA VAL A 8 5.15 -8.58 22.03
C VAL A 8 5.96 -9.58 21.19
N GLY A 9 6.64 -9.07 20.17
CA GLY A 9 7.40 -9.88 19.22
C GLY A 9 6.72 -10.07 17.87
N ASP A 10 5.42 -9.80 17.75
CA ASP A 10 4.69 -9.92 16.48
C ASP A 10 5.21 -8.92 15.44
N GLU A 11 5.24 -9.35 14.19
CA GLU A 11 5.55 -8.50 13.04
C GLU A 11 4.26 -7.95 12.42
N VAL A 12 4.19 -6.62 12.36
CA VAL A 12 3.03 -5.88 11.89
C VAL A 12 3.42 -4.89 10.80
N ARG A 13 2.51 -4.69 9.85
CA ARG A 13 2.57 -3.62 8.84
C ARG A 13 1.39 -2.69 9.05
N HIS A 14 1.63 -1.38 8.93
CA HIS A 14 0.55 -0.39 9.05
C HIS A 14 -0.11 -0.17 7.69
N ALA A 15 -1.39 -0.54 7.54
CA ALA A 15 -2.11 -0.49 6.26
C ALA A 15 -2.27 0.94 5.72
N GLY A 16 -2.48 1.93 6.61
CA GLY A 16 -2.60 3.35 6.22
C GLY A 16 -1.27 4.05 5.96
N ARG A 17 -0.15 3.43 6.37
CA ARG A 17 1.21 3.99 6.27
C ARG A 17 2.22 2.87 5.98
N PRO A 18 2.07 2.20 4.81
CA PRO A 18 2.97 1.12 4.44
C PRO A 18 4.43 1.57 4.32
N GLU A 19 4.68 2.87 4.14
CA GLU A 19 6.01 3.49 4.09
C GLU A 19 6.84 3.29 5.37
N TRP A 20 6.19 2.97 6.50
CA TRP A 20 6.90 2.65 7.74
C TRP A 20 7.59 1.28 7.69
N GLY A 21 7.22 0.43 6.73
CA GLY A 21 7.74 -0.91 6.58
C GLY A 21 7.11 -1.90 7.56
N ILE A 22 7.77 -3.06 7.70
CA ILE A 22 7.46 -4.04 8.73
C ILE A 22 7.99 -3.50 10.06
N GLY A 23 7.22 -3.69 11.13
CA GLY A 23 7.61 -3.31 12.46
C GLY A 23 7.36 -4.42 13.46
N LYS A 24 8.26 -4.52 14.45
CA LYS A 24 8.14 -5.50 15.53
C LYS A 24 7.48 -4.86 16.74
N VAL A 25 6.45 -5.50 17.28
CA VAL A 25 5.76 -5.05 18.49
C VAL A 25 6.73 -5.17 19.67
N ALA A 26 7.14 -4.03 20.23
CA ALA A 26 8.01 -3.95 21.40
C ALA A 26 7.21 -3.95 22.71
N LYS A 27 5.98 -3.43 22.69
CA LYS A 27 5.07 -3.43 23.84
C LYS A 27 3.62 -3.53 23.38
N ALA A 28 2.80 -4.29 24.10
CA ALA A 28 1.36 -4.37 23.90
C ALA A 28 0.62 -4.17 25.22
N ASP A 29 -0.04 -3.03 25.38
CA ASP A 29 -0.90 -2.73 26.53
C ASP A 29 -2.38 -2.92 26.11
N GLY A 30 -3.15 -3.70 26.87
CA GLY A 30 -4.60 -3.77 26.70
C GLY A 30 -5.28 -2.45 27.10
N ALA A 31 -6.17 -1.95 26.27
CA ALA A 31 -6.92 -0.72 26.50
C ALA A 31 -8.40 -0.89 26.13
N THR A 32 -9.25 -0.01 26.61
CA THR A 32 -10.66 0.04 26.20
C THR A 32 -10.95 1.44 25.71
N HIS A 33 -11.45 1.56 24.48
CA HIS A 33 -11.82 2.84 23.90
C HIS A 33 -13.27 2.78 23.41
N ASN A 34 -14.13 3.65 23.96
CA ASN A 34 -15.56 3.68 23.68
C ASN A 34 -16.28 2.32 23.84
N GLY A 35 -15.91 1.54 24.86
CA GLY A 35 -16.49 0.21 25.13
C GLY A 35 -15.97 -0.93 24.24
N VAL A 36 -15.11 -0.64 23.27
CA VAL A 36 -14.47 -1.65 22.42
C VAL A 36 -13.07 -1.96 22.97
N ALA A 37 -12.74 -3.25 23.09
CA ALA A 37 -11.40 -3.68 23.47
C ALA A 37 -10.40 -3.28 22.37
N CYS A 38 -9.42 -2.45 22.72
CA CYS A 38 -8.34 -2.04 21.84
C CYS A 38 -7.00 -2.30 22.52
N GLN A 39 -5.90 -2.12 21.80
CA GLN A 39 -4.56 -2.26 22.35
C GLN A 39 -3.76 -1.03 21.99
N ARG A 40 -2.96 -0.57 22.93
CA ARG A 40 -1.92 0.42 22.67
C ARG A 40 -0.62 -0.33 22.45
N LEU A 41 -0.15 -0.31 21.21
CA LEU A 41 1.06 -0.99 20.78
C LEU A 41 2.19 0.01 20.62
N THR A 42 3.35 -0.31 21.15
CA THR A 42 4.60 0.36 20.78
C THR A 42 5.32 -0.54 19.80
N VAL A 43 5.42 -0.13 18.54
CA VAL A 43 5.99 -0.89 17.44
C VAL A 43 7.26 -0.19 16.97
N LYS A 44 8.34 -0.95 16.85
CA LYS A 44 9.57 -0.47 16.20
C LYS A 44 9.50 -0.81 14.73
N PHE A 45 9.17 0.18 13.91
CA PHE A 45 9.14 0.08 12.45
C PHE A 45 10.54 0.30 11.88
N ASP A 46 10.93 -0.48 10.88
CA ASP A 46 12.26 -0.40 10.29
C ASP A 46 12.59 0.99 9.73
N ARG A 47 11.61 1.65 9.10
CA ARG A 47 11.83 2.95 8.46
C ARG A 47 11.35 4.16 9.28
N ALA A 48 10.41 3.95 10.20
CA ALA A 48 9.79 5.05 10.96
C ALA A 48 10.23 5.10 12.43
N GLY A 49 11.06 4.14 12.87
CA GLY A 49 11.51 4.01 14.24
C GLY A 49 10.39 3.57 15.18
N LEU A 50 10.51 3.95 16.46
CA LEU A 50 9.55 3.58 17.49
C LEU A 50 8.27 4.44 17.36
N LYS A 51 7.12 3.80 17.11
CA LYS A 51 5.81 4.45 17.06
C LYS A 51 4.86 3.81 18.06
N THR A 52 4.14 4.65 18.80
CA THR A 52 3.05 4.22 19.68
C THR A 52 1.72 4.42 18.96
N LEU A 53 0.99 3.34 18.77
CA LEU A 53 -0.24 3.26 18.00
C LEU A 53 -1.35 2.65 18.85
N SER A 54 -2.59 3.05 18.60
CA SER A 54 -3.77 2.39 19.19
C SER A 54 -4.51 1.62 18.11
N THR A 55 -4.81 0.35 18.36
CA THR A 55 -5.58 -0.49 17.41
C THR A 55 -7.02 -0.01 17.23
N ALA A 56 -7.48 0.95 18.03
CA ALA A 56 -8.76 1.64 17.81
C ALA A 56 -8.75 2.52 16.54
N PHE A 57 -7.57 3.02 16.13
CA PHE A 57 -7.42 3.94 14.99
C PHE A 57 -6.44 3.44 13.93
N ALA A 58 -5.51 2.56 14.30
CA ALA A 58 -4.50 2.02 13.40
C ALA A 58 -4.94 0.68 12.81
N SER A 59 -5.12 0.65 11.48
CA SER A 59 -5.31 -0.59 10.73
C SER A 59 -3.97 -1.31 10.58
N LEU A 60 -3.74 -2.32 11.41
CA LEU A 60 -2.53 -3.15 11.40
C LEU A 60 -2.80 -4.51 10.73
N GLU A 61 -1.87 -4.92 9.88
CA GLU A 61 -1.88 -6.21 9.17
C GLU A 61 -0.70 -7.07 9.65
N SER A 62 -0.87 -8.38 9.72
CA SER A 62 0.19 -9.30 10.16
C SER A 62 1.14 -9.55 8.99
N ALA A 63 2.43 -9.26 9.18
CA ALA A 63 3.44 -9.54 8.16
C ALA A 63 3.69 -11.06 7.99
N GLY A 64 3.47 -11.84 9.06
CA GLY A 64 3.76 -13.29 9.09
C GLY A 64 2.78 -14.18 8.32
N ALA A 65 1.57 -13.71 7.98
CA ALA A 65 0.61 -14.54 7.23
C ALA A 65 1.05 -14.77 5.77
N VAL A 66 1.78 -13.82 5.18
CA VAL A 66 2.30 -13.97 3.81
C VAL A 66 3.50 -14.91 3.77
N GLN A 67 4.28 -14.99 4.86
CA GLN A 67 5.45 -15.86 4.94
C GLN A 67 5.08 -17.31 5.29
N ALA A 68 4.09 -17.54 6.15
CA ALA A 68 3.62 -18.88 6.50
C ALA A 68 3.00 -19.63 5.30
N VAL A 69 2.21 -18.93 4.46
CA VAL A 69 1.66 -19.52 3.22
C VAL A 69 2.77 -19.80 2.21
N ARG A 70 3.80 -18.94 2.12
CA ARG A 70 4.94 -19.14 1.23
C ARG A 70 5.85 -20.29 1.67
N SER A 71 6.05 -20.48 2.98
CA SER A 71 6.84 -21.57 3.55
C SER A 71 6.12 -22.92 3.51
N GLN A 72 4.78 -22.95 3.61
CA GLN A 72 4.02 -24.19 3.47
C GLN A 72 3.97 -24.71 2.02
N LEU A 73 4.07 -23.84 1.01
CA LEU A 73 4.22 -24.27 -0.38
C LEU A 73 5.62 -24.82 -0.70
N SER A 74 6.66 -24.47 0.06
CA SER A 74 8.04 -24.90 -0.20
C SER A 74 8.42 -26.26 0.41
N ALA A 75 7.58 -26.85 1.25
CA ALA A 75 7.89 -28.10 1.97
C ALA A 75 7.36 -29.37 1.29
N THR A 76 6.72 -29.24 0.12
CA THR A 76 6.20 -30.40 -0.65
C THR A 76 6.91 -30.50 -2.00
N GLU A 77 8.24 -30.57 -1.97
CA GLU A 77 9.04 -31.01 -3.13
C GLU A 77 9.55 -32.42 -2.82
N THR A 78 8.73 -33.42 -3.13
CA THR A 78 9.18 -34.78 -3.38
C THR A 78 8.72 -35.13 -4.78
N GLU A 79 9.70 -35.15 -5.69
CA GLU A 79 9.76 -35.89 -6.95
C GLU A 79 8.40 -36.28 -7.59
N SER A 80 8.01 -35.61 -8.66
CA SER A 80 7.47 -36.25 -9.88
C SER A 80 7.23 -35.24 -11.01
N ASP A 81 7.83 -35.58 -12.14
CA ASP A 81 7.52 -35.22 -13.52
C ASP A 81 6.04 -34.85 -13.80
N ALA A 82 5.80 -33.59 -14.15
CA ALA A 82 4.82 -33.10 -15.13
C ALA A 82 4.81 -31.56 -15.08
N GLY A 83 4.93 -30.92 -16.25
CA GLY A 83 5.06 -29.47 -16.38
C GLY A 83 3.97 -28.68 -15.65
N ASP A 84 4.39 -27.92 -14.65
CA ASP A 84 3.55 -26.91 -14.01
C ASP A 84 3.77 -25.55 -14.69
N VAL A 85 2.71 -25.07 -15.33
CA VAL A 85 2.65 -23.83 -16.13
C VAL A 85 2.50 -22.60 -15.22
N PHE A 86 2.58 -22.76 -13.89
CA PHE A 86 2.53 -21.67 -12.92
C PHE A 86 3.84 -21.54 -12.13
N ALA A 87 4.97 -21.50 -12.84
CA ALA A 87 6.15 -20.83 -12.31
C ALA A 87 5.81 -19.34 -12.16
N GLY A 88 5.34 -18.95 -10.96
CA GLY A 88 5.07 -17.58 -10.59
C GLY A 88 6.28 -16.74 -10.99
N ALA A 89 6.09 -15.88 -11.98
CA ALA A 89 7.12 -14.99 -12.47
C ALA A 89 7.73 -14.30 -11.25
N SER A 90 9.03 -14.47 -11.05
CA SER A 90 9.79 -13.56 -10.21
C SER A 90 9.70 -12.19 -10.88
N GLU A 91 8.58 -11.49 -10.70
CA GLU A 91 8.37 -10.15 -11.22
C GLU A 91 9.58 -9.34 -10.79
N SER A 92 10.26 -8.79 -11.79
CA SER A 92 11.45 -8.00 -11.50
C SER A 92 11.02 -6.84 -10.59
N ILE A 93 11.87 -6.45 -9.65
CA ILE A 93 11.58 -5.31 -8.76
C ILE A 93 11.20 -4.07 -9.58
N ALA A 94 11.80 -3.93 -10.77
CA ALA A 94 11.47 -2.93 -11.78
C ALA A 94 10.01 -2.99 -12.27
N ASP A 95 9.45 -4.18 -12.49
CA ASP A 95 8.06 -4.38 -12.88
C ASP A 95 7.11 -4.03 -11.73
N VAL A 96 7.41 -4.53 -10.52
CA VAL A 96 6.65 -4.24 -9.30
C VAL A 96 6.61 -2.74 -8.98
N LEU A 97 7.72 -2.04 -9.17
CA LEU A 97 7.77 -0.59 -8.97
C LEU A 97 6.90 0.17 -9.98
N SER A 98 6.74 -0.37 -11.19
CA SER A 98 6.00 0.29 -12.26
C SER A 98 4.50 -0.04 -12.27
N THR A 99 4.05 -1.07 -11.54
CA THR A 99 2.64 -1.49 -11.48
C THR A 99 1.83 -0.67 -10.48
N LEU A 100 0.53 -0.58 -10.71
CA LEU A 100 -0.38 0.11 -9.79
C LEU A 100 -0.75 -0.81 -8.62
N PRO A 101 -0.76 -0.31 -7.37
CA PRO A 101 -1.11 -1.11 -6.20
C PRO A 101 -2.48 -1.78 -6.31
N GLU A 102 -2.60 -2.99 -5.76
CA GLU A 102 -3.85 -3.75 -5.68
C GLU A 102 -5.04 -2.92 -5.14
N PRO A 103 -4.91 -2.08 -4.09
CA PRO A 103 -6.02 -1.26 -3.60
C PRO A 103 -6.64 -0.31 -4.63
N ALA A 104 -5.89 0.09 -5.67
CA ALA A 104 -6.35 0.97 -6.73
C ALA A 104 -6.90 0.21 -7.95
N THR A 105 -6.40 -1.01 -8.19
CA THR A 105 -6.68 -1.79 -9.39
C THR A 105 -7.77 -2.84 -9.18
N ASP A 106 -7.98 -3.28 -7.93
CA ASP A 106 -8.92 -4.35 -7.56
C ASP A 106 -10.35 -4.08 -8.07
N PRO A 107 -10.90 -4.94 -8.97
CA PRO A 107 -12.22 -4.77 -9.56
C PRO A 107 -13.38 -5.03 -8.57
N PHE A 108 -13.10 -5.73 -7.46
CA PHE A 108 -14.11 -6.04 -6.43
C PHE A 108 -14.28 -4.92 -5.41
N ARG A 109 -13.36 -3.95 -5.38
CA ARG A 109 -13.52 -2.74 -4.57
C ARG A 109 -14.51 -1.78 -5.20
N THR A 110 -15.23 -1.07 -4.34
CA THR A 110 -16.13 0.00 -4.78
C THR A 110 -15.35 1.08 -5.54
N LEU A 111 -16.01 1.73 -6.49
CA LEU A 111 -15.41 2.79 -7.29
C LEU A 111 -14.85 3.91 -6.40
N GLU A 112 -15.57 4.25 -5.33
CA GLU A 112 -15.15 5.22 -4.33
C GLU A 112 -13.84 4.81 -3.64
N ALA A 113 -13.73 3.55 -3.19
CA ALA A 113 -12.54 3.05 -2.52
C ALA A 113 -11.33 3.02 -3.47
N ARG A 114 -11.52 2.62 -4.73
CA ARG A 114 -10.46 2.62 -5.76
C ARG A 114 -9.99 4.04 -6.09
N LEU A 115 -10.92 4.98 -6.23
CA LEU A 115 -10.61 6.38 -6.51
C LEU A 115 -9.88 7.02 -5.31
N LYS A 116 -10.33 6.79 -4.09
CA LYS A 116 -9.65 7.26 -2.86
C LYS A 116 -8.25 6.69 -2.73
N ALA A 117 -8.07 5.39 -3.01
CA ALA A 117 -6.75 4.75 -3.03
C ALA A 117 -5.84 5.39 -4.10
N THR A 118 -6.36 5.62 -5.31
CA THR A 118 -5.62 6.26 -6.42
C THR A 118 -5.22 7.69 -6.08
N LEU A 119 -6.13 8.49 -5.51
CA LEU A 119 -5.86 9.86 -5.08
C LEU A 119 -4.82 9.92 -3.95
N GLY A 120 -4.81 8.92 -3.06
CA GLY A 120 -3.81 8.79 -2.00
C GLY A 120 -2.38 8.61 -2.51
N LEU A 121 -2.19 8.04 -3.71
CA LEU A 121 -0.88 7.82 -4.32
C LEU A 121 -0.22 9.11 -4.83
N TYR A 122 -0.97 10.19 -5.04
CA TYR A 122 -0.42 11.52 -5.39
C TYR A 122 0.34 12.20 -4.23
N ARG A 123 0.34 11.62 -3.02
CA ARG A 123 1.17 12.12 -1.92
C ARG A 123 2.67 11.96 -2.20
N PHE A 124 3.04 11.02 -3.07
CA PHE A 124 4.44 10.74 -3.38
C PHE A 124 4.99 11.69 -4.44
N GLN A 125 6.23 12.14 -4.24
CA GLN A 125 6.97 13.04 -5.12
C GLN A 125 8.24 12.38 -5.67
N PRO A 126 8.73 12.82 -6.85
CA PRO A 126 9.94 12.26 -7.46
C PRO A 126 11.23 12.64 -6.72
N THR A 127 11.15 13.35 -5.59
CA THR A 127 12.29 13.94 -4.91
C THR A 127 12.54 13.31 -3.53
N GLY A 128 13.81 12.98 -3.28
CA GLY A 128 14.35 12.66 -1.96
C GLY A 128 13.64 11.50 -1.24
N GLY A 129 13.28 11.73 0.03
CA GLY A 129 12.69 10.71 0.91
C GLY A 129 11.34 10.18 0.42
N SER A 130 10.55 11.01 -0.28
CA SER A 130 9.25 10.57 -0.78
C SER A 130 9.35 9.49 -1.86
N LEU A 131 10.41 9.52 -2.67
CA LEU A 131 10.67 8.49 -3.68
C LEU A 131 11.03 7.17 -3.00
N LEU A 132 11.84 7.23 -1.93
CA LEU A 132 12.23 6.05 -1.16
C LEU A 132 11.02 5.46 -0.41
N ASP A 133 10.14 6.31 0.13
CA ASP A 133 8.92 5.87 0.82
C ASP A 133 7.92 5.23 -0.14
N TRP A 134 7.82 5.75 -1.36
CA TRP A 134 7.06 5.13 -2.44
C TRP A 134 7.64 3.76 -2.83
N ALA A 135 8.95 3.69 -3.05
CA ALA A 135 9.62 2.46 -3.43
C ALA A 135 9.48 1.39 -2.34
N ALA A 136 9.59 1.76 -1.07
CA ALA A 136 9.35 0.86 0.05
C ALA A 136 7.88 0.44 0.17
N MET A 137 6.93 1.34 -0.10
CA MET A 137 5.51 0.98 -0.15
C MET A 137 5.24 -0.10 -1.22
N GLN A 138 5.83 0.05 -2.42
CA GLN A 138 5.63 -0.85 -3.56
C GLN A 138 6.34 -2.19 -3.36
N THR A 139 7.59 -2.17 -2.93
CA THR A 139 8.44 -3.37 -2.84
C THR A 139 8.37 -4.07 -1.49
N GLY A 140 7.90 -3.39 -0.45
CA GLY A 140 7.98 -3.86 0.94
C GLY A 140 9.40 -3.90 1.52
N LEU A 141 10.41 -3.45 0.77
CA LEU A 141 11.81 -3.47 1.21
C LEU A 141 12.09 -2.32 2.19
N ALA A 142 12.86 -2.61 3.24
CA ALA A 142 13.35 -1.60 4.16
C ALA A 142 14.28 -0.60 3.44
N ASP A 143 15.18 -1.09 2.60
CA ASP A 143 16.05 -0.28 1.74
C ASP A 143 15.92 -0.65 0.24
N PRO A 144 15.21 0.17 -0.55
CA PRO A 144 15.08 -0.05 -1.99
C PRO A 144 16.37 0.28 -2.77
N LEU A 145 17.32 1.05 -2.21
CA LEU A 145 18.57 1.39 -2.89
C LEU A 145 19.55 0.21 -2.98
N SER A 146 19.39 -0.78 -2.10
CA SER A 146 20.13 -2.05 -2.15
C SER A 146 19.83 -2.88 -3.41
N LYS A 147 18.71 -2.60 -4.11
CA LYS A 147 18.26 -3.36 -5.28
C LYS A 147 18.14 -2.51 -6.55
N CYS A 148 17.90 -1.21 -6.42
CA CYS A 148 17.76 -0.30 -7.56
C CYS A 148 18.56 0.98 -7.34
N ASN A 149 19.18 1.50 -8.40
CA ASN A 149 19.85 2.80 -8.33
C ASN A 149 18.82 3.94 -8.22
N ARG A 150 19.20 5.08 -7.65
CA ARG A 150 18.33 6.25 -7.51
C ARG A 150 17.77 6.72 -8.86
N HIS A 151 18.59 6.76 -9.90
CA HIS A 151 18.15 7.14 -11.24
C HIS A 151 17.12 6.15 -11.83
N GLU A 152 17.27 4.86 -11.54
CA GLU A 152 16.30 3.83 -11.96
C GLU A 152 14.98 4.01 -11.20
N LEU A 153 15.03 4.28 -9.90
CA LEU A 153 13.84 4.60 -9.11
C LEU A 153 13.09 5.82 -9.65
N GLU A 154 13.82 6.88 -10.02
CA GLU A 154 13.24 8.07 -10.64
C GLU A 154 12.56 7.73 -11.97
N ALA A 155 13.20 6.90 -12.82
CA ALA A 155 12.63 6.44 -14.08
C ALA A 155 11.37 5.55 -13.87
N HIS A 156 11.41 4.61 -12.91
CA HIS A 156 10.26 3.78 -12.56
C HIS A 156 9.10 4.62 -12.01
N PHE A 157 9.40 5.61 -11.18
CA PHE A 157 8.41 6.52 -10.64
C PHE A 157 7.74 7.36 -11.74
N GLN A 158 8.50 7.82 -12.74
CA GLN A 158 7.92 8.50 -13.89
C GLN A 158 6.95 7.61 -14.67
N ARG A 159 7.33 6.35 -14.95
CA ARG A 159 6.44 5.36 -15.61
C ARG A 159 5.19 5.08 -14.79
N PHE A 160 5.37 4.92 -13.48
CA PHE A 160 4.27 4.76 -12.53
C PHE A 160 3.30 5.94 -12.57
N ARG A 161 3.81 7.18 -12.59
CA ARG A 161 2.97 8.39 -12.69
C ARG A 161 2.16 8.44 -13.97
N VAL A 162 2.76 8.10 -15.11
CA VAL A 162 2.02 8.05 -16.38
C VAL A 162 0.87 7.03 -16.32
N ARG A 163 1.12 5.83 -15.75
CA ARG A 163 0.08 4.81 -15.55
C ARG A 163 -0.99 5.26 -14.57
N LEU A 164 -0.59 5.91 -13.49
CA LEU A 164 -1.49 6.43 -12.46
C LEU A 164 -2.41 7.52 -13.02
N ASP A 165 -1.86 8.45 -13.81
CA ASP A 165 -2.65 9.49 -14.49
C ASP A 165 -3.63 8.87 -15.50
N ALA A 166 -3.20 7.87 -16.28
CA ALA A 166 -4.07 7.15 -17.22
C ALA A 166 -5.21 6.41 -16.49
N HIS A 167 -4.90 5.76 -15.36
CA HIS A 167 -5.89 5.07 -14.53
C HIS A 167 -6.88 6.06 -13.90
N LEU A 168 -6.39 7.19 -13.40
CA LEU A 168 -7.24 8.25 -12.85
C LEU A 168 -8.23 8.76 -13.90
N VAL A 169 -7.80 9.00 -15.13
CA VAL A 169 -8.70 9.44 -16.22
C VAL A 169 -9.85 8.46 -16.42
N THR A 170 -9.55 7.16 -16.45
CA THR A 170 -10.58 6.11 -16.60
C THR A 170 -11.54 6.11 -15.42
N LEU A 171 -11.02 6.11 -14.18
CA LEU A 171 -11.85 6.10 -12.97
C LEU A 171 -12.71 7.36 -12.84
N VAL A 172 -12.17 8.54 -13.18
CA VAL A 172 -12.92 9.81 -13.13
C VAL A 172 -14.03 9.83 -14.18
N ARG A 173 -13.81 9.28 -15.38
CA ARG A 173 -14.85 9.14 -16.40
C ARG A 173 -15.97 8.20 -15.95
N GLU A 174 -15.60 7.06 -15.35
CA GLU A 174 -16.56 6.13 -14.77
C GLU A 174 -17.34 6.75 -13.61
N ALA A 175 -16.66 7.47 -12.71
CA ALA A 175 -17.28 8.16 -11.57
C ALA A 175 -18.20 9.27 -12.04
N ALA A 176 -17.77 10.11 -12.97
CA ALA A 176 -18.61 11.18 -13.53
C ALA A 176 -19.86 10.66 -14.24
N LYS A 177 -19.82 9.45 -14.80
CA LYS A 177 -20.98 8.80 -15.43
C LYS A 177 -21.96 8.20 -14.40
N LYS A 178 -21.46 7.67 -13.29
CA LYS A 178 -22.27 7.01 -12.25
C LYS A 178 -22.79 7.98 -11.19
N ASP A 179 -21.91 8.81 -10.63
CA ASP A 179 -22.22 9.76 -9.57
C ASP A 179 -21.25 10.96 -9.58
N PRO A 180 -21.67 12.11 -10.12
CA PRO A 180 -20.85 13.33 -10.10
C PRO A 180 -20.69 13.92 -8.69
N ALA A 181 -21.65 13.72 -7.78
CA ALA A 181 -21.60 14.27 -6.42
C ALA A 181 -20.57 13.54 -5.54
N MET A 182 -20.31 12.26 -5.81
CA MET A 182 -19.22 11.50 -5.18
C MET A 182 -17.84 12.09 -5.54
N LEU A 183 -17.65 12.48 -6.81
CA LEU A 183 -16.38 13.02 -7.28
C LEU A 183 -16.03 14.34 -6.57
N ASP A 184 -17.01 15.23 -6.38
CA ASP A 184 -16.81 16.51 -5.71
C ASP A 184 -16.45 16.33 -4.23
N ARG A 185 -17.09 15.38 -3.53
CA ARG A 185 -16.74 15.03 -2.14
C ARG A 185 -15.32 14.50 -2.03
N LEU A 186 -14.96 13.55 -2.88
CA LEU A 186 -13.61 12.97 -2.88
C LEU A 186 -12.54 14.00 -3.24
N LYS A 187 -12.84 14.94 -4.14
CA LYS A 187 -11.95 16.08 -4.43
C LYS A 187 -11.70 16.93 -3.18
N GLY A 188 -12.73 17.15 -2.36
CA GLY A 188 -12.63 17.82 -1.07
C GLY A 188 -11.72 17.09 -0.07
N GLU A 189 -11.74 15.76 -0.05
CA GLU A 189 -10.87 14.95 0.83
C GLU A 189 -9.45 14.74 0.29
N ALA A 190 -9.24 14.94 -1.01
CA ALA A 190 -8.00 14.58 -1.68
C ALA A 190 -6.81 15.49 -1.30
N PRO A 191 -5.56 14.97 -1.35
CA PRO A 191 -4.35 15.79 -1.22
C PRO A 191 -4.28 16.90 -2.27
N SER A 192 -3.58 18.00 -1.97
CA SER A 192 -3.46 19.16 -2.87
C SER A 192 -2.98 18.78 -4.28
N GLN A 193 -1.99 17.89 -4.38
CA GLN A 193 -1.47 17.37 -5.64
C GLN A 193 -2.51 16.59 -6.46
N ALA A 194 -3.35 15.82 -5.78
CA ALA A 194 -4.43 15.06 -6.39
C ALA A 194 -5.55 15.97 -6.90
N ARG A 195 -5.89 17.02 -6.15
CA ARG A 195 -6.84 18.07 -6.59
C ARG A 195 -6.35 18.75 -7.86
N SER A 196 -5.08 19.17 -7.89
CA SER A 196 -4.49 19.77 -9.10
C SER A 196 -4.44 18.81 -10.29
N ALA A 197 -4.37 17.50 -10.07
CA ALA A 197 -4.53 16.51 -11.14
C ALA A 197 -5.97 16.45 -11.65
N LEU A 198 -6.96 16.37 -10.75
CA LEU A 198 -8.38 16.40 -11.09
C LEU A 198 -8.79 17.70 -11.83
N ASP A 199 -8.29 18.85 -11.39
CA ASP A 199 -8.55 20.15 -12.04
C ASP A 199 -8.00 20.19 -13.46
N ARG A 200 -6.79 19.66 -13.69
CA ARG A 200 -6.20 19.54 -15.03
C ARG A 200 -6.99 18.62 -15.94
N LEU A 201 -7.60 17.57 -15.40
CA LEU A 201 -8.45 16.65 -16.16
C LEU A 201 -9.79 17.29 -16.52
N ASN A 202 -10.40 18.05 -15.60
CA ASN A 202 -11.63 18.79 -15.87
C ASN A 202 -11.41 19.95 -16.85
N ALA A 203 -10.26 20.63 -16.81
CA ALA A 203 -9.93 21.69 -17.77
C ALA A 203 -9.68 21.20 -19.21
N ARG A 204 -9.44 19.89 -19.39
CA ARG A 204 -9.25 19.26 -20.71
C ARG A 204 -10.54 18.64 -21.28
N ARG A 205 -11.64 18.73 -20.54
CA ARG A 205 -12.95 18.20 -20.90
C ARG A 205 -13.80 19.29 -21.54
#